data_AF-A0A1C4XU79-F1
#
_entry.id   AF-A0A1C4XU79-F1
#
_cell.length_a   1.000
_cell.length_b   1.000
_cell.length_c   1.000
_cell.angle_alpha   90.00
_cell.angle_beta   90.00
_cell.angle_gamma   90.00
#
_symmetry.space_group_name_H-M   'P 1'
#
loop_
_entity.id
_entity.type
_entity.pdbx_description
1 polymer ?
#
loop_
_entity_poly.entity_id
_entity_poly.type
_entity_poly.pdbx_seq_one_letter_code
_entity_poly.pdbx_strand_id
1 'polypeptide(L)'
;MATPSLLLLVADGRFPAGAHAHSGGLEAAVAAGRVTDLATLEQFLAGRLATAGLVGAAFAAAAHRAAVAGSAEACRSSVLAQLDAELDARTAAPTLREVSRRQGRALLRAGRTIWPDAPFGDLPATPCGVHQPLVLGLLCAAAGLSRLDSATIAAYGAVTGAASAGVRLLGLDPYRVQALLVALADACDGTAADAARAADGPPERLPAAAAPLADIHAEIHATWEVRLFAS
;
A
#
# COMPACT_ATOMS: atom_id res chain seq x y z
N MET A 1 15.94 17.60 -6.05
CA MET A 1 16.13 17.46 -4.59
C MET A 1 16.84 16.14 -4.35
N ALA A 2 17.75 16.05 -3.38
CA ALA A 2 18.40 14.77 -3.07
C ALA A 2 17.36 13.78 -2.52
N THR A 3 17.30 12.58 -3.07
CA THR A 3 16.46 11.50 -2.53
C THR A 3 17.02 11.11 -1.16
N PRO A 4 16.27 11.29 -0.06
CA PRO A 4 16.79 10.98 1.25
C PRO A 4 16.99 9.47 1.38
N SER A 5 18.12 9.02 1.94
CA SER A 5 18.39 7.59 2.18
C SER A 5 17.30 6.92 3.01
N LEU A 6 16.58 7.70 3.83
CA LEU A 6 15.47 7.23 4.63
C LEU A 6 14.24 6.82 3.81
N LEU A 7 13.99 7.47 2.67
CA LEU A 7 12.97 7.03 1.72
C LEU A 7 13.32 5.64 1.19
N LEU A 8 14.58 5.43 0.83
CA LEU A 8 15.07 4.13 0.34
C LEU A 8 14.95 3.06 1.43
N LEU A 9 15.27 3.38 2.69
CA LEU A 9 15.15 2.46 3.82
C LEU A 9 13.70 2.04 4.09
N VAL A 10 12.75 2.97 4.02
CA VAL A 10 11.32 2.67 4.24
C VAL A 10 10.73 1.91 3.04
N ALA A 11 11.16 2.23 1.82
CA ALA A 11 10.74 1.54 0.59
C ALA A 11 11.41 0.17 0.40
N ASP A 12 12.49 -0.12 1.11
CA ASP A 12 13.22 -1.37 0.99
C ASP A 12 12.32 -2.54 1.35
N GLY A 13 12.23 -3.55 0.48
CA GLY A 13 11.43 -4.73 0.77
C GLY A 13 11.86 -5.45 2.06
N ARG A 14 13.12 -5.31 2.48
CA ARG A 14 13.65 -5.88 3.73
C ARG A 14 13.15 -5.15 4.98
N PHE A 15 12.50 -3.99 4.82
CA PHE A 15 11.85 -3.33 5.94
C PHE A 15 10.82 -4.30 6.57
N PRO A 16 10.77 -4.47 7.90
CA PRO A 16 10.01 -5.53 8.57
C PRO A 16 8.49 -5.28 8.62
N ALA A 17 7.89 -4.90 7.49
CA ALA A 17 6.46 -4.70 7.28
C ALA A 17 5.75 -5.96 6.73
N GLY A 18 6.50 -7.01 6.38
CA GLY A 18 5.94 -8.26 5.86
C GLY A 18 5.46 -8.19 4.40
N ALA A 19 5.83 -7.15 3.64
CA ALA A 19 5.39 -6.96 2.27
C ALA A 19 5.69 -8.14 1.34
N HIS A 20 6.88 -8.76 1.47
CA HIS A 20 7.30 -9.92 0.66
C HIS A 20 6.46 -11.18 0.79
N ALA A 21 5.66 -11.30 1.86
CA ALA A 21 4.78 -12.43 2.07
C ALA A 21 3.47 -12.34 1.27
N HIS A 22 3.21 -11.20 0.62
CA HIS A 22 1.97 -10.91 -0.09
C HIS A 22 2.23 -10.71 -1.59
N SER A 23 1.48 -11.41 -2.45
CA SER A 23 1.56 -11.24 -3.91
C SER A 23 0.73 -10.06 -4.40
N GLY A 24 -0.19 -9.57 -3.57
CA GLY A 24 -1.15 -8.54 -3.96
C GLY A 24 -2.16 -9.05 -4.98
N GLY A 25 -2.70 -10.26 -4.79
CA GLY A 25 -3.65 -10.88 -5.71
C GLY A 25 -3.04 -11.41 -7.01
N LEU A 26 -1.72 -11.32 -7.20
CA LEU A 26 -1.06 -11.84 -8.40
C LEU A 26 -1.14 -13.36 -8.45
N GLU A 27 -0.98 -14.06 -7.33
CA GLU A 27 -1.08 -15.52 -7.28
C GLU A 27 -2.44 -16.01 -7.80
N ALA A 28 -3.51 -15.36 -7.36
CA ALA A 28 -4.86 -15.65 -7.83
C ALA A 28 -5.06 -15.33 -9.32
N ALA A 29 -4.49 -14.21 -9.80
CA ALA A 29 -4.57 -13.83 -11.20
C ALA A 29 -3.79 -14.79 -12.12
N VAL A 30 -2.65 -15.30 -11.67
CA VAL A 30 -1.87 -16.34 -12.37
C VAL A 30 -2.66 -17.65 -12.44
N ALA A 31 -3.20 -18.13 -11.32
CA ALA A 31 -3.99 -19.36 -11.31
C ALA A 31 -5.26 -19.27 -12.17
N ALA A 32 -5.85 -18.07 -12.28
CA ALA A 32 -6.98 -17.80 -13.15
C ALA A 32 -6.60 -17.64 -14.64
N GLY A 33 -5.33 -17.82 -15.00
CA GLY A 33 -4.84 -17.68 -16.39
C GLY A 33 -4.90 -16.26 -16.93
N ARG A 34 -4.98 -15.24 -16.05
CA ARG A 34 -5.04 -13.82 -16.44
C ARG A 34 -3.68 -13.18 -16.56
N VAL A 35 -2.69 -13.71 -15.84
CA VAL A 35 -1.29 -13.30 -15.94
C VAL A 35 -0.46 -14.54 -16.21
N THR A 36 0.16 -14.59 -17.39
CA THR A 36 0.86 -15.77 -17.89
C THR A 36 2.27 -15.45 -18.40
N ASP A 37 2.58 -14.18 -18.62
CA ASP A 37 3.84 -13.72 -19.19
C ASP A 37 4.16 -12.28 -18.75
N LEU A 38 5.25 -11.72 -19.29
CA LEU A 38 5.70 -10.38 -18.96
C LEU A 38 4.70 -9.28 -19.39
N ALA A 39 4.03 -9.44 -20.53
CA ALA A 39 3.11 -8.43 -21.07
C ALA A 39 1.81 -8.37 -20.24
N THR A 40 1.28 -9.54 -19.88
CA THR A 40 0.13 -9.64 -18.98
C THR A 40 0.46 -9.21 -17.55
N LEU A 41 1.71 -9.42 -17.10
CA LEU A 41 2.18 -8.87 -15.82
C LEU A 41 2.21 -7.34 -15.85
N GLU A 42 2.74 -6.73 -16.90
CA GLU A 42 2.73 -5.27 -17.09
C GLU A 42 1.31 -4.69 -16.97
N GLN A 43 0.34 -5.30 -17.65
CA GLN A 43 -1.07 -4.90 -17.59
C GLN A 43 -1.63 -5.03 -16.17
N PHE A 44 -1.32 -6.13 -15.48
CA PHE A 44 -1.73 -6.34 -14.09
C PHE A 44 -1.14 -5.28 -13.16
N LEU A 45 0.15 -4.98 -13.29
CA LEU A 45 0.86 -4.00 -12.48
C LEU A 45 0.30 -2.59 -12.69
N ALA A 46 0.07 -2.19 -13.95
CA ALA A 46 -0.54 -0.91 -14.28
C ALA A 46 -1.97 -0.79 -13.73
N GLY A 47 -2.79 -1.84 -13.87
CA GLY A 47 -4.14 -1.87 -13.32
C GLY A 47 -4.16 -1.81 -11.79
N ARG A 48 -3.23 -2.51 -11.13
CA ARG A 48 -3.05 -2.47 -9.67
C ARG A 48 -2.61 -1.08 -9.20
N LEU A 49 -1.69 -0.44 -9.91
CA LEU A 49 -1.25 0.92 -9.62
C LEU A 49 -2.40 1.92 -9.73
N ALA A 50 -3.19 1.85 -10.81
CA ALA A 50 -4.32 2.75 -11.05
C ALA A 50 -5.50 2.56 -10.07
N THR A 51 -5.57 1.43 -9.36
CA THR A 51 -6.64 1.10 -8.43
C THR A 51 -6.14 1.10 -6.98
N ALA A 52 -5.77 -0.06 -6.44
CA ALA A 52 -5.31 -0.21 -5.07
C ALA A 52 -4.05 0.63 -4.76
N GLY A 53 -3.18 0.83 -5.76
CA GLY A 53 -2.00 1.69 -5.64
C GLY A 53 -2.36 3.16 -5.41
N LEU A 54 -3.20 3.75 -6.26
CA LEU A 54 -3.69 5.12 -6.14
C LEU A 54 -4.44 5.33 -4.82
N VAL A 55 -5.36 4.42 -4.48
CA VAL A 55 -6.14 4.51 -3.23
C VAL A 55 -5.19 4.43 -2.04
N GLY A 56 -4.33 3.40 -1.97
CA GLY A 56 -3.36 3.25 -0.88
C GLY A 56 -2.44 4.47 -0.75
N ALA A 57 -1.91 4.99 -1.85
CA ALA A 57 -1.06 6.18 -1.85
C ALA A 57 -1.78 7.42 -1.34
N ALA A 58 -3.04 7.63 -1.72
CA ALA A 58 -3.82 8.79 -1.30
C ALA A 58 -4.13 8.74 0.21
N PHE A 59 -4.45 7.56 0.74
CA PHE A 59 -4.69 7.38 2.17
C PHE A 59 -3.40 7.49 3.00
N ALA A 60 -2.25 7.01 2.48
CA ALA A 60 -0.96 7.25 3.12
C ALA A 60 -0.61 8.74 3.15
N ALA A 61 -0.82 9.46 2.06
CA ALA A 61 -0.60 10.91 1.99
C ALA A 61 -1.54 11.68 2.93
N ALA A 62 -2.82 11.28 3.04
CA ALA A 62 -3.79 11.91 3.93
C ALA A 62 -3.46 11.68 5.42
N ALA A 63 -3.04 10.47 5.78
CA ALA A 63 -2.60 10.15 7.14
C ALA A 63 -1.30 10.88 7.50
N HIS A 64 -0.35 10.99 6.55
CA HIS A 64 0.84 11.83 6.72
C HIS A 64 0.47 13.29 7.01
N ARG A 65 -0.43 13.87 6.21
CA ARG A 65 -0.91 15.24 6.41
C ARG A 65 -1.51 15.43 7.81
N ALA A 66 -2.34 14.49 8.26
CA ALA A 66 -2.96 14.54 9.59
C ALA A 66 -1.92 14.48 10.72
N ALA A 67 -0.82 13.74 10.52
CA ALA A 67 0.28 13.66 11.49
C ALA A 67 1.07 14.98 11.58
N VAL A 68 1.30 15.66 10.46
CA VAL A 68 2.10 16.90 10.37
C VAL A 68 1.28 18.17 10.66
N ALA A 69 -0.04 18.15 10.46
CA ALA A 69 -0.89 19.27 10.84
C ALA A 69 -0.82 19.49 12.36
N GLY A 70 -0.46 20.71 12.78
CA GLY A 70 -0.36 21.11 14.19
C GLY A 70 -1.66 20.81 14.96
N SER A 71 -1.53 20.26 16.17
CA SER A 71 -2.61 19.55 16.86
C SER A 71 -3.47 20.43 17.79
N ALA A 72 -4.77 20.21 17.70
CA ALA A 72 -5.48 19.70 18.87
C ALA A 72 -5.60 18.16 18.70
N GLU A 73 -5.11 17.36 19.65
CA GLU A 73 -5.03 15.88 19.56
C GLU A 73 -6.38 15.23 19.23
N ALA A 74 -7.47 15.75 19.81
CA ALA A 74 -8.83 15.31 19.53
C ALA A 74 -9.23 15.43 18.04
N CYS A 75 -8.66 16.39 17.31
CA CYS A 75 -8.89 16.55 15.87
C CYS A 75 -8.11 15.50 15.05
N ARG A 76 -6.90 15.11 15.46
CA ARG A 76 -6.10 14.11 14.71
C ARG A 76 -6.72 12.73 14.79
N SER A 77 -7.05 12.25 15.99
CA SER A 77 -7.60 10.90 16.17
C SER A 77 -8.94 10.72 15.43
N SER A 78 -9.79 11.74 15.43
CA SER A 78 -11.05 11.73 14.68
C SER A 78 -10.83 11.70 13.16
N VAL A 79 -9.87 12.47 12.63
CA VAL A 79 -9.50 12.41 11.20
C VAL A 79 -8.94 11.03 10.82
N LEU A 80 -8.08 10.43 11.65
CA LEU A 80 -7.54 9.10 11.39
C LEU A 80 -8.61 8.01 11.46
N ALA A 81 -9.56 8.13 12.38
CA ALA A 81 -10.72 7.23 12.45
C ALA A 81 -11.61 7.35 11.20
N GLN A 82 -11.85 8.57 10.71
CA GLN A 82 -12.59 8.78 9.46
C GLN A 82 -11.84 8.18 8.27
N LEU A 83 -10.52 8.38 8.18
CA LEU A 83 -9.69 7.78 7.13
C LEU A 83 -9.73 6.24 7.16
N ASP A 84 -9.69 5.61 8.34
CA ASP A 84 -9.77 4.14 8.43
C ASP A 84 -11.13 3.64 7.95
N ALA A 85 -12.22 4.31 8.32
CA ALA A 85 -13.57 3.97 7.87
C ALA A 85 -13.76 4.14 6.36
N GLU A 86 -13.27 5.25 5.80
CA GLU A 86 -13.34 5.52 4.35
C GLU A 86 -12.51 4.49 3.54
N LEU A 87 -11.35 4.06 4.06
CA LEU A 87 -10.54 3.02 3.41
C LEU A 87 -11.17 1.63 3.53
N ASP A 88 -11.76 1.31 4.67
CA ASP A 88 -12.50 0.05 4.88
C ASP A 88 -13.66 -0.06 3.88
N ALA A 89 -14.42 1.03 3.70
CA ALA A 89 -15.52 1.11 2.73
C ALA A 89 -15.06 0.97 1.27
N ARG A 90 -13.86 1.45 0.93
CA ARG A 90 -13.26 1.32 -0.42
C ARG A 90 -12.56 -0.02 -0.65
N THR A 91 -12.41 -0.84 0.38
CA THR A 91 -11.83 -2.18 0.28
C THR A 91 -12.96 -3.20 0.33
N ALA A 92 -13.62 -3.46 -0.81
CA ALA A 92 -14.86 -4.24 -0.83
C ALA A 92 -14.70 -5.65 -0.24
N ALA A 93 -13.65 -6.37 -0.63
CA ALA A 93 -13.35 -7.73 -0.18
C ALA A 93 -12.95 -7.79 1.31
N PRO A 94 -13.70 -8.50 2.18
CA PRO A 94 -13.32 -8.74 3.58
C PRO A 94 -11.90 -9.28 3.75
N THR A 95 -11.49 -10.22 2.89
CA THR A 95 -10.14 -10.81 2.90
C THR A 95 -9.07 -9.73 2.69
N LEU A 96 -9.30 -8.77 1.79
CA LEU A 96 -8.36 -7.67 1.55
C LEU A 96 -8.30 -6.68 2.71
N ARG A 97 -9.41 -6.47 3.44
CA ARG A 97 -9.39 -5.68 4.70
C ARG A 97 -8.51 -6.35 5.73
N GLU A 98 -8.68 -7.65 5.93
CA GLU A 98 -7.88 -8.43 6.88
C GLU A 98 -6.38 -8.40 6.55
N VAL A 99 -6.05 -8.57 5.26
CA VAL A 99 -4.68 -8.48 4.74
C VAL A 99 -4.09 -7.10 5.02
N SER A 100 -4.80 -6.03 4.64
CA SER A 100 -4.35 -4.65 4.85
C SER A 100 -4.14 -4.34 6.33
N ARG A 101 -5.05 -4.78 7.21
CA ARG A 101 -4.92 -4.59 8.65
C ARG A 101 -3.80 -5.42 9.25
N ARG A 102 -3.57 -6.66 8.76
CA ARG A 102 -2.42 -7.49 9.17
C ARG A 102 -1.08 -6.83 8.82
N GLN A 103 -0.96 -6.29 7.62
CA GLN A 103 0.22 -5.54 7.19
C GLN A 103 0.37 -4.25 8.02
N GLY A 104 -0.73 -3.56 8.32
CA GLY A 104 -0.73 -2.38 9.19
C GLY A 104 -0.22 -2.69 10.60
N ARG A 105 -0.64 -3.81 11.20
CA ARG A 105 -0.09 -4.27 12.50
C ARG A 105 1.40 -4.58 12.43
N ALA A 106 1.87 -5.20 11.35
CA ALA A 106 3.30 -5.48 11.17
C ALA A 106 4.12 -4.19 11.05
N LEU A 107 3.66 -3.27 10.20
CA LEU A 107 4.28 -1.97 10.00
C LEU A 107 4.28 -1.13 11.29
N LEU A 108 3.18 -1.16 12.05
CA LEU A 108 3.04 -0.42 13.31
C LEU A 108 4.00 -0.95 14.38
N ARG A 109 4.25 -2.26 14.45
CA ARG A 109 5.26 -2.82 15.35
C ARG A 109 6.66 -2.32 15.00
N ALA A 110 7.02 -2.32 13.72
CA ALA A 110 8.30 -1.76 13.28
C ALA A 110 8.40 -0.26 13.60
N GLY A 111 7.34 0.49 13.29
CA GLY A 111 7.24 1.92 13.54
C GLY A 111 7.45 2.28 15.02
N ARG A 112 6.76 1.62 15.94
CA ARG A 112 6.88 1.85 17.40
C ARG A 112 8.27 1.54 17.94
N THR A 113 8.98 0.58 17.35
CA THR A 113 10.36 0.26 17.75
C THR A 113 11.36 1.31 17.25
N ILE A 114 11.17 1.81 16.02
CA ILE A 114 12.13 2.73 15.37
C ILE A 114 11.87 4.19 15.76
N TRP A 115 10.60 4.58 15.91
CA TRP A 115 10.16 5.93 16.26
C TRP A 115 9.19 5.88 17.46
N PRO A 116 9.67 5.65 18.68
CA PRO A 116 8.82 5.48 19.87
C PRO A 116 7.98 6.72 20.19
N ASP A 117 8.48 7.92 19.88
CA ASP A 117 7.83 9.20 20.19
C ASP A 117 6.84 9.66 19.12
N ALA A 118 6.65 8.88 18.05
CA ALA A 118 5.71 9.22 16.99
C ALA A 118 4.25 9.07 17.46
N PRO A 119 3.30 9.82 16.86
CA PRO A 119 1.89 9.89 17.30
C PRO A 119 1.06 8.64 16.92
N PHE A 120 1.64 7.44 17.03
CA PHE A 120 0.95 6.17 16.78
C PHE A 120 -0.17 5.87 17.79
N GLY A 121 -0.25 6.63 18.89
CA GLY A 121 -1.34 6.57 19.85
C GLY A 121 -2.66 7.14 19.33
N ASP A 122 -2.61 8.02 18.33
CA ASP A 122 -3.81 8.66 17.75
C ASP A 122 -4.56 7.76 16.76
N LEU A 123 -3.92 6.67 16.33
CA LEU A 123 -4.52 5.67 15.45
C LEU A 123 -5.74 5.02 16.13
N PRO A 124 -6.83 4.76 15.37
CA PRO A 124 -8.03 4.18 15.95
C PRO A 124 -7.75 2.79 16.55
N ALA A 125 -8.26 2.56 17.76
CA ALA A 125 -8.17 1.29 18.44
C ALA A 125 -9.19 0.31 17.86
N THR A 126 -8.82 -0.41 16.80
CA THR A 126 -9.66 -1.46 16.21
C THR A 126 -9.13 -2.85 16.60
N PRO A 127 -10.01 -3.84 16.89
CA PRO A 127 -9.57 -5.20 17.25
C PRO A 127 -8.69 -5.85 16.17
N CYS A 128 -8.98 -5.54 14.91
CA CYS A 128 -8.22 -6.04 13.77
C CYS A 128 -6.99 -5.17 13.45
N GLY A 129 -6.75 -4.05 14.13
CA GLY A 129 -5.70 -3.09 13.80
C GLY A 129 -6.04 -2.20 12.59
N VAL A 130 -5.25 -1.16 12.39
CA VAL A 130 -5.50 -0.12 11.37
C VAL A 130 -4.98 -0.55 9.99
N HIS A 131 -5.63 -0.09 8.93
CA HIS A 131 -5.17 -0.33 7.56
C HIS A 131 -3.72 0.16 7.32
N GLN A 132 -2.95 -0.63 6.56
CA GLN A 132 -1.53 -0.38 6.32
C GLN A 132 -1.22 1.02 5.75
N PRO A 133 -1.97 1.58 4.79
CA PRO A 133 -1.68 2.90 4.26
C PRO A 133 -1.65 4.02 5.30
N LEU A 134 -2.57 4.00 6.28
CA LEU A 134 -2.61 5.00 7.34
C LEU A 134 -1.34 4.93 8.20
N VAL A 135 -0.95 3.71 8.58
CA VAL A 135 0.27 3.47 9.37
C VAL A 135 1.51 3.91 8.60
N LEU A 136 1.55 3.67 7.28
CA LEU A 136 2.64 4.12 6.42
C LEU A 136 2.76 5.64 6.40
N GLY A 137 1.64 6.36 6.29
CA GLY A 137 1.62 7.82 6.33
C GLY A 137 2.19 8.40 7.63
N LEU A 138 1.75 7.87 8.78
CA LEU A 138 2.29 8.27 10.09
C LEU A 138 3.77 7.93 10.23
N LEU A 139 4.19 6.76 9.77
CA LEU A 139 5.58 6.32 9.81
C LEU A 139 6.47 7.24 8.97
N CYS A 140 6.03 7.61 7.77
CA CYS A 140 6.78 8.53 6.93
C CYS A 140 6.86 9.94 7.55
N ALA A 141 5.79 10.40 8.22
CA ALA A 141 5.83 11.66 8.96
C ALA A 141 6.82 11.60 10.13
N ALA A 142 6.85 10.49 10.89
CA ALA A 142 7.81 10.26 11.96
C ALA A 142 9.26 10.18 11.46
N ALA A 143 9.45 9.65 10.26
CA ALA A 143 10.71 9.61 9.54
C ALA A 143 11.13 11.00 9.00
N GLY A 144 10.29 12.03 9.08
CA GLY A 144 10.59 13.34 8.48
C GLY A 144 10.58 13.32 6.94
N LEU A 145 9.97 12.30 6.34
CA LEU A 145 9.73 12.23 4.90
C LEU A 145 8.56 13.13 4.52
N SER A 146 8.52 13.55 3.26
CA SER A 146 7.43 14.37 2.75
C SER A 146 6.17 13.55 2.51
N ARG A 147 5.05 14.27 2.34
CA ARG A 147 3.79 13.67 1.93
C ARG A 147 3.89 12.97 0.57
N LEU A 148 4.64 13.57 -0.35
CA LEU A 148 4.88 12.99 -1.68
C LEU A 148 5.71 11.71 -1.56
N ASP A 149 6.72 11.68 -0.68
CA ASP A 149 7.51 10.47 -0.43
C ASP A 149 6.62 9.34 0.11
N SER A 150 5.69 9.65 1.01
CA SER A 150 4.72 8.69 1.56
C SER A 150 3.85 8.07 0.46
N ALA A 151 3.33 8.91 -0.45
CA ALA A 151 2.56 8.46 -1.61
C ALA A 151 3.41 7.65 -2.59
N THR A 152 4.67 8.04 -2.78
CA THR A 152 5.63 7.37 -3.68
C THR A 152 5.95 5.97 -3.17
N ILE A 153 6.25 5.82 -1.87
CA ILE A 153 6.50 4.52 -1.24
C ILE A 153 5.30 3.60 -1.39
N ALA A 154 4.08 4.11 -1.18
CA ALA A 154 2.86 3.33 -1.32
C ALA A 154 2.61 2.87 -2.76
N ALA A 155 2.73 3.79 -3.74
CA ALA A 155 2.55 3.50 -5.16
C ALA A 155 3.60 2.50 -5.67
N TYR A 156 4.88 2.73 -5.35
CA TYR A 156 5.98 1.85 -5.68
C TYR A 156 5.84 0.46 -5.05
N GLY A 157 5.47 0.39 -3.77
CA GLY A 157 5.25 -0.86 -3.05
C GLY A 157 4.11 -1.70 -3.64
N ALA A 158 3.05 -1.06 -4.14
CA ALA A 158 1.91 -1.74 -4.76
C ALA A 158 2.32 -2.52 -6.03
N VAL A 159 3.32 -2.03 -6.77
CA VAL A 159 3.81 -2.62 -8.01
C VAL A 159 4.95 -3.61 -7.76
N THR A 160 5.94 -3.24 -6.94
CA THR A 160 7.15 -4.05 -6.75
C THR A 160 6.92 -5.36 -6.01
N GLY A 161 5.99 -5.39 -5.05
CA GLY A 161 5.61 -6.63 -4.37
C GLY A 161 5.03 -7.66 -5.34
N ALA A 162 4.10 -7.23 -6.20
CA ALA A 162 3.51 -8.08 -7.23
C ALA A 162 4.54 -8.49 -8.30
N ALA A 163 5.37 -7.58 -8.78
CA ALA A 163 6.41 -7.89 -9.77
C ALA A 163 7.37 -8.99 -9.26
N SER A 164 7.80 -8.90 -7.99
CA SER A 164 8.63 -9.91 -7.33
C SER A 164 7.92 -11.27 -7.24
N ALA A 165 6.62 -11.28 -6.93
CA ALA A 165 5.81 -12.50 -6.96
C ALA A 165 5.71 -13.10 -8.36
N GLY A 166 5.64 -12.28 -9.42
CA GLY A 166 5.58 -12.73 -10.81
C GLY A 166 6.80 -13.56 -11.23
N VAL A 167 8.00 -13.15 -10.81
CA VAL A 167 9.23 -13.95 -11.02
C VAL A 167 9.10 -15.34 -10.39
N ARG A 168 8.62 -15.40 -9.15
CA ARG A 168 8.50 -16.66 -8.39
C ARG A 168 7.38 -17.57 -8.89
N LEU A 169 6.28 -16.99 -9.37
CA LEU A 169 5.08 -17.73 -9.80
C LEU A 169 5.19 -18.24 -11.24
N LEU A 170 5.77 -17.45 -12.13
CA LEU A 170 5.80 -17.72 -13.58
C LEU A 170 7.20 -18.06 -14.10
N GLY A 171 8.24 -17.97 -13.26
CA GLY A 171 9.62 -18.20 -13.70
C GLY A 171 10.12 -17.15 -14.69
N LEU A 172 9.59 -15.92 -14.64
CA LEU A 172 9.99 -14.83 -15.53
C LEU A 172 11.44 -14.41 -15.28
N ASP A 173 12.10 -13.92 -16.33
CA ASP A 173 13.44 -13.34 -16.22
C ASP A 173 13.43 -12.11 -15.29
N PRO A 174 14.13 -12.15 -14.13
CA PRO A 174 14.15 -11.05 -13.18
C PRO A 174 14.71 -9.74 -13.76
N TYR A 175 15.61 -9.80 -14.75
CA TYR A 175 16.14 -8.61 -15.40
C TYR A 175 15.08 -7.93 -16.27
N ARG A 176 14.23 -8.72 -16.92
CA ARG A 176 13.11 -8.20 -17.73
C ARG A 176 12.01 -7.63 -16.85
N VAL A 177 11.72 -8.27 -15.72
CA VAL A 177 10.78 -7.73 -14.72
C VAL A 177 11.31 -6.42 -14.12
N GLN A 178 12.62 -6.31 -13.86
CA GLN A 178 13.22 -5.06 -13.40
C GLN A 178 13.14 -3.95 -14.47
N ALA A 179 13.39 -4.29 -15.74
CA ALA A 179 13.23 -3.34 -16.85
C ALA A 179 11.77 -2.83 -16.96
N LEU A 180 10.79 -3.72 -16.75
CA LEU A 180 9.38 -3.35 -16.67
C LEU A 180 9.09 -2.39 -15.50
N LEU A 181 9.66 -2.63 -14.32
CA LEU A 181 9.52 -1.70 -13.19
C LEU A 181 10.10 -0.32 -13.48
N VAL A 182 11.23 -0.25 -14.19
CA VAL A 182 11.81 1.02 -14.65
C VAL A 182 10.86 1.72 -15.63
N ALA A 183 10.24 0.99 -16.55
CA ALA A 183 9.26 1.56 -17.48
C ALA A 183 7.99 2.08 -16.79
N LEU A 184 7.63 1.53 -15.62
CA LEU A 184 6.50 1.98 -14.80
C LEU A 184 6.86 3.09 -13.79
N ALA A 185 8.11 3.54 -13.74
CA ALA A 185 8.55 4.55 -12.76
C ALA A 185 7.78 5.86 -12.88
N ASP A 186 7.66 6.41 -14.10
CA ASP A 186 6.92 7.66 -14.34
C ASP A 186 5.43 7.53 -13.98
N ALA A 187 4.83 6.36 -14.20
CA ALA A 187 3.46 6.09 -13.80
C ALA A 187 3.31 6.03 -12.27
N CYS A 188 4.28 5.45 -11.56
CA CYS A 188 4.32 5.47 -10.10
C CYS A 188 4.41 6.91 -9.57
N ASP A 189 5.31 7.71 -10.13
CA ASP A 189 5.52 9.11 -9.74
C ASP A 189 4.28 9.97 -10.02
N GLY A 190 3.65 9.80 -11.19
CA GLY A 190 2.39 10.45 -11.52
C GLY A 190 1.26 10.07 -10.56
N THR A 191 1.11 8.78 -10.26
CA THR A 191 0.12 8.28 -9.30
C THR A 191 0.37 8.83 -7.90
N ALA A 192 1.63 8.89 -7.47
CA ALA A 192 2.02 9.45 -6.18
C ALA A 192 1.72 10.95 -6.09
N ALA A 193 1.98 11.71 -7.16
CA ALA A 193 1.66 13.13 -7.23
C ALA A 193 0.14 13.37 -7.17
N ASP A 194 -0.64 12.56 -7.88
CA ASP A 194 -2.11 12.64 -7.86
C ASP A 194 -2.69 12.28 -6.49
N ALA A 195 -2.18 11.22 -5.87
CA ALA A 195 -2.51 10.82 -4.50
C ALA A 195 -2.18 11.92 -3.48
N ALA A 196 -0.98 12.50 -3.57
CA ALA A 196 -0.55 13.57 -2.68
C ALA A 196 -1.45 14.81 -2.81
N ARG A 197 -1.84 15.18 -4.04
CA ARG A 197 -2.76 16.29 -4.30
C ARG A 197 -4.18 16.00 -3.78
N ALA A 198 -4.68 14.78 -3.99
CA ALA A 198 -6.00 14.38 -3.50
C ALA A 198 -6.10 14.46 -1.97
N ALA A 199 -5.00 14.20 -1.27
CA ALA A 199 -4.91 14.32 0.19
C ALA A 199 -5.06 15.77 0.72
N ASP A 200 -5.10 16.80 -0.13
CA ASP A 200 -5.47 18.16 0.29
C ASP A 200 -6.97 18.27 0.61
N GLY A 201 -7.80 17.42 0.01
CA GLY A 201 -9.25 17.37 0.24
C GLY A 201 -9.65 16.70 1.56
N PRO A 202 -10.96 16.64 1.85
CA PRO A 202 -11.48 15.87 2.98
C PRO A 202 -11.47 14.35 2.69
N PRO A 203 -11.46 13.48 3.72
CA PRO A 203 -11.36 12.02 3.55
C PRO A 203 -12.36 11.40 2.58
N GLU A 204 -13.61 11.85 2.58
CA GLU A 204 -14.69 11.33 1.72
C GLU A 204 -14.45 11.62 0.22
N ARG A 205 -13.58 12.58 -0.10
CA ARG A 205 -13.21 12.97 -1.47
C ARG A 205 -11.97 12.25 -1.99
N LEU A 206 -11.32 11.43 -1.17
CA LEU A 206 -10.17 10.63 -1.60
C LEU A 206 -10.55 9.63 -2.71
N PRO A 207 -9.61 9.26 -3.60
CA PRO A 207 -9.85 8.32 -4.68
C PRO A 207 -10.50 7.03 -4.20
N ALA A 208 -11.40 6.49 -5.02
CA ALA A 208 -12.16 5.27 -4.76
C ALA A 208 -12.09 4.30 -5.95
N ALA A 209 -10.97 4.31 -6.68
CA ALA A 209 -10.77 3.40 -7.81
C ALA A 209 -10.77 1.95 -7.31
N ALA A 210 -11.61 1.12 -7.92
CA ALA A 210 -11.83 -0.26 -7.50
C ALA A 210 -11.38 -1.25 -8.58
N ALA A 211 -11.06 -2.47 -8.17
CA ALA A 211 -10.70 -3.57 -9.05
C ALA A 211 -11.57 -4.79 -8.73
N PRO A 212 -12.84 -4.85 -9.19
CA PRO A 212 -13.78 -5.90 -8.80
C PRO A 212 -13.28 -7.32 -9.05
N LEU A 213 -12.52 -7.55 -10.13
CA LEU A 213 -11.91 -8.86 -10.38
C LEU A 213 -10.83 -9.21 -9.36
N ALA A 214 -10.04 -8.25 -8.90
CA ALA A 214 -9.06 -8.47 -7.85
C ALA A 214 -9.75 -8.75 -6.50
N ASP A 215 -10.86 -8.07 -6.21
CA ASP A 215 -11.69 -8.33 -5.02
C ASP A 215 -12.23 -9.77 -5.03
N ILE A 216 -12.82 -10.20 -6.14
CA ILE A 216 -13.35 -11.57 -6.30
C ILE A 216 -12.22 -12.60 -6.17
N HIS A 217 -11.09 -12.38 -6.84
CA HIS A 217 -9.96 -13.29 -6.79
C HIS A 217 -9.33 -13.39 -5.39
N ALA A 218 -9.34 -12.31 -4.61
CA ALA A 218 -8.86 -12.34 -3.23
C ALA A 218 -9.72 -13.25 -2.35
N GLU A 219 -11.05 -13.18 -2.48
CA GLU A 219 -11.95 -14.07 -1.74
C GLU A 219 -11.81 -15.53 -2.17
N ILE A 220 -11.62 -15.78 -3.47
CA ILE A 220 -11.33 -17.13 -3.97
C ILE A 220 -9.99 -17.66 -3.40
N HIS A 221 -8.93 -16.85 -3.46
CA HIS A 221 -7.60 -17.22 -2.95
C HIS A 221 -7.60 -17.52 -1.46
N ALA A 222 -8.42 -16.81 -0.67
CA ALA A 222 -8.60 -17.10 0.76
C ALA A 222 -9.11 -18.52 1.04
N THR A 223 -9.80 -19.16 0.09
CA THR A 223 -10.32 -20.53 0.24
C THR A 223 -9.31 -21.63 -0.11
N TRP A 224 -8.14 -21.28 -0.63
CA TRP A 224 -7.16 -22.28 -1.08
C TRP A 224 -6.44 -22.95 0.09
N GLU A 225 -6.35 -24.29 0.02
CA GLU A 225 -5.63 -25.09 1.00
C GLU A 225 -4.12 -24.88 0.93
N VAL A 226 -3.58 -24.76 -0.29
CA VAL A 226 -2.15 -24.53 -0.55
C VAL A 226 -1.98 -23.20 -1.27
N ARG A 227 -1.18 -22.31 -0.67
CA ARG A 227 -0.85 -20.98 -1.21
C ARG A 227 0.62 -20.65 -0.95
N LEU A 228 1.27 -20.04 -1.93
CA LEU A 228 2.67 -19.58 -1.84
C LEU A 228 2.77 -18.21 -1.18
N PHE A 229 1.71 -17.40 -1.25
CA PHE A 229 1.62 -16.08 -0.65
C PHE A 229 0.42 -15.98 0.30
N ALA A 230 0.51 -15.04 1.25
CA ALA A 230 -0.54 -14.79 2.23
C ALA A 230 -1.75 -14.03 1.66
N SER A 231 -1.63 -13.49 0.44
CA SER A 231 -2.69 -12.84 -0.36
C SER A 231 -2.23 -12.63 -1.80
#